data_AF-A0A261URJ2-F1
#
_entry.id   AF-A0A261URJ2-F1
#
_cell.length_a   1.000
_cell.length_b   1.000
_cell.length_c   1.000
_cell.angle_alpha   90.00
_cell.angle_beta   90.00
_cell.angle_gamma   90.00
#
_symmetry.space_group_name_H-M   'P 1'
#
loop_
_entity.id
_entity.type
_entity.pdbx_description
1 polymer ?
#
loop_
_entity_poly.entity_id
_entity_poly.type
_entity_poly.pdbx_seq_one_letter_code
_entity_poly.pdbx_strand_id
1 'polypeptide(L)'
;MRQSGVWLRGCCYGEHIMSNVVEQSPNTLIKIKRLTEITQLCRASIYSRYNVSSSSFDPDFPPRIYLSPRTVRWKLGDVLAWIERRPNSSAACAVALARSPLDQHEVAR
;
A
#
# COMPACT_ATOMS: atom_id res chain seq x y z
N MET A 1 7.39 6.98 -36.84
CA MET A 1 6.36 7.64 -36.02
C MET A 1 5.73 6.63 -35.06
N ARG A 2 6.32 6.36 -33.89
CA ARG A 2 5.71 5.47 -32.89
C ARG A 2 4.76 6.30 -32.04
N GLN A 3 3.48 6.25 -32.39
CA GLN A 3 2.39 6.70 -31.52
C GLN A 3 2.32 5.76 -30.31
N SER A 4 2.24 6.30 -29.11
CA SER A 4 1.65 5.70 -27.89
C SER A 4 1.93 6.71 -26.76
N GLY A 5 1.00 7.59 -26.41
CA GLY A 5 -0.28 7.21 -25.82
C GLY A 5 -0.17 7.53 -24.33
N VAL A 6 -0.48 8.77 -23.97
CA VAL A 6 -0.51 9.30 -22.61
C VAL A 6 -1.54 8.49 -21.80
N TRP A 7 -1.10 7.84 -20.72
CA TRP A 7 -2.00 7.17 -19.78
C TRP A 7 -2.73 8.21 -18.93
N LEU A 8 -3.79 8.80 -19.48
CA LEU A 8 -4.70 9.68 -18.76
C LEU A 8 -5.64 8.87 -17.87
N ARG A 9 -5.65 9.29 -16.60
CA ARG A 9 -6.61 9.07 -15.50
C ARG A 9 -7.84 8.21 -15.82
N GLY A 10 -7.95 7.11 -15.10
CA GLY A 10 -9.17 6.31 -15.00
C GLY A 10 -9.05 5.30 -13.88
N CYS A 11 -9.07 5.76 -12.62
CA CYS A 11 -9.24 4.87 -11.47
C CYS A 11 -10.72 4.42 -11.43
N CYS A 12 -11.09 3.51 -12.33
CA CYS A 12 -12.39 2.87 -12.29
C CYS A 12 -12.33 1.74 -11.27
N TYR A 13 -12.77 2.04 -10.04
CA TYR A 13 -13.07 1.03 -9.03
C TYR A 13 -14.25 0.20 -9.52
N GLY A 14 -13.98 -1.03 -9.95
CA GLY A 14 -15.03 -2.01 -10.24
C GLY A 14 -15.60 -2.53 -8.93
N GLU A 15 -16.92 -2.43 -8.79
CA GLU A 15 -17.68 -2.86 -7.62
C GLU A 15 -17.65 -4.39 -7.40
N HIS A 16 -17.76 -4.74 -6.11
CA HIS A 16 -18.43 -5.92 -5.54
C HIS A 16 -17.71 -7.30 -5.54
N ILE A 17 -17.23 -7.74 -4.37
CA ILE A 17 -17.96 -8.50 -3.32
C ILE A 17 -16.95 -8.88 -2.23
N MET A 18 -17.27 -8.54 -0.98
CA MET A 18 -16.49 -8.89 0.21
C MET A 18 -16.55 -10.39 0.54
N SER A 19 -15.45 -10.83 1.15
CA SER A 19 -15.30 -11.98 2.06
C SER A 19 -15.48 -13.38 1.49
N ASN A 20 -14.34 -14.01 1.22
CA ASN A 20 -14.05 -15.24 1.94
C ASN A 20 -12.84 -14.96 2.84
N VAL A 21 -13.07 -14.83 4.15
CA VAL A 21 -11.98 -14.69 5.13
C VAL A 21 -11.35 -16.07 5.31
N VAL A 22 -10.60 -16.49 4.30
CA VAL A 22 -9.64 -17.57 4.49
C VAL A 22 -8.53 -16.95 5.33
N GLU A 23 -8.36 -17.45 6.55
CA GLU A 23 -7.19 -17.17 7.38
C GLU A 23 -5.96 -17.64 6.59
N GLN A 24 -5.32 -16.71 5.90
CA GLN A 24 -4.17 -17.00 5.05
C GLN A 24 -2.91 -16.85 5.88
N SER A 25 -2.12 -17.91 5.97
CA SER A 25 -0.79 -17.85 6.60
C SER A 25 0.08 -16.80 5.91
N PRO A 26 0.99 -16.12 6.63
CA PRO A 26 1.84 -15.06 6.07
C PRO A 26 2.75 -15.54 4.92
N ASN A 27 3.03 -16.84 4.86
CA ASN A 27 3.81 -17.46 3.79
C ASN A 27 3.02 -17.72 2.49
N THR A 28 1.72 -17.40 2.46
CA THR A 28 0.85 -17.64 1.31
C THR A 28 1.18 -16.70 0.15
N LEU A 29 1.23 -17.25 -1.07
CA LEU A 29 1.48 -16.49 -2.31
C LEU A 29 0.19 -15.97 -2.94
N ILE A 30 -0.04 -14.66 -2.87
CA ILE A 30 -1.26 -14.02 -3.35
C ILE A 30 -1.16 -13.57 -4.82
N LYS A 31 -2.31 -13.52 -5.51
CA LYS A 31 -2.46 -12.94 -6.85
C LYS A 31 -2.64 -11.43 -6.77
N ILE A 32 -2.40 -10.73 -7.88
CA ILE A 32 -2.62 -9.27 -7.98
C ILE A 32 -4.05 -8.84 -7.65
N LYS A 33 -5.08 -9.66 -7.93
CA LYS A 33 -6.47 -9.36 -7.52
C LYS A 33 -6.56 -9.18 -6.00
N ARG A 34 -6.03 -10.15 -5.26
CA ARG A 34 -5.98 -10.10 -3.80
C ARG A 34 -5.07 -8.97 -3.28
N LEU A 35 -3.95 -8.70 -3.97
CA LEU A 35 -3.07 -7.58 -3.65
C LEU A 35 -3.83 -6.23 -3.76
N THR A 36 -4.60 -6.04 -4.84
CA THR A 36 -5.47 -4.87 -5.04
C THR A 36 -6.56 -4.78 -3.98
N GLU A 37 -7.18 -5.89 -3.58
CA GLU A 37 -8.16 -5.91 -2.49
C GLU A 37 -7.55 -5.51 -1.14
N ILE A 38 -6.34 -5.97 -0.83
CA ILE A 38 -5.69 -5.68 0.46
C ILE A 38 -5.17 -4.24 0.49
N THR A 39 -4.51 -3.80 -0.57
CA THR A 39 -3.87 -2.47 -0.63
C THR A 39 -4.80 -1.36 -1.08
N GLN A 40 -5.98 -1.71 -1.61
CA GLN A 40 -6.92 -0.78 -2.27
C GLN A 40 -6.28 0.03 -3.41
N LEU A 41 -5.16 -0.46 -3.97
CA LEU A 41 -4.48 0.15 -5.10
C LEU A 41 -4.88 -0.53 -6.40
N CYS A 42 -5.15 0.28 -7.42
CA CYS A 42 -5.37 -0.23 -8.76
C CYS A 42 -4.08 -0.86 -9.32
N ARG A 43 -4.24 -1.76 -10.28
CA ARG A 43 -3.11 -2.50 -10.90
C ARG A 43 -2.04 -1.56 -11.47
N ALA A 44 -2.46 -0.47 -12.11
CA ALA A 44 -1.54 0.51 -12.69
C ALA A 44 -0.67 1.13 -11.59
N SER A 45 -1.28 1.58 -10.49
CA SER A 45 -0.56 2.13 -9.33
C SER A 45 0.42 1.12 -8.73
N ILE A 46 0.02 -0.15 -8.62
CA ILE A 46 0.92 -1.22 -8.14
C ILE A 46 2.15 -1.33 -9.06
N TYR A 47 1.97 -1.38 -10.38
CA TYR A 47 3.10 -1.46 -11.30
C TYR A 47 3.96 -0.19 -11.28
N SER A 48 3.35 0.99 -11.10
CA SER A 48 4.07 2.25 -10.94
C SER A 48 4.98 2.28 -9.71
N ARG A 49 4.66 1.55 -8.63
CA ARG A 49 5.53 1.45 -7.44
C ARG A 49 6.90 0.86 -7.73
N TYR A 50 7.03 0.02 -8.77
CA TYR A 50 8.30 -0.58 -9.15
C TYR A 50 9.07 0.19 -10.21
N ASN A 51 8.45 1.18 -10.85
CA ASN A 51 9.11 1.96 -11.87
C ASN A 51 9.82 3.13 -11.20
N VAL A 52 11.15 3.12 -11.20
CA VAL A 52 12.01 4.18 -10.65
C VAL A 52 11.71 5.55 -11.27
N SER A 53 11.24 5.59 -12.51
CA SER A 53 10.88 6.86 -13.18
C SER A 53 9.53 7.43 -12.72
N SER A 54 8.74 6.68 -11.95
CA SER A 54 7.43 7.13 -11.50
C SER A 54 7.55 7.92 -10.21
N SER A 55 6.78 9.00 -10.08
CA SER A 55 6.62 9.74 -8.81
C SER A 55 6.10 8.86 -7.66
N SER A 56 5.48 7.72 -7.98
CA SER A 56 4.99 6.76 -7.00
C SER A 56 5.99 5.64 -6.71
N PHE A 57 7.24 5.69 -7.19
CA PHE A 57 8.23 4.65 -6.89
C PHE A 57 8.36 4.44 -5.37
N ASP A 58 8.29 3.19 -4.94
CA ASP A 58 8.39 2.81 -3.54
C ASP A 58 9.39 1.64 -3.44
N PRO A 59 10.63 1.90 -2.96
CA PRO A 59 11.66 0.86 -2.87
C PRO A 59 11.35 -0.20 -1.81
N ASP A 60 10.45 0.10 -0.88
CA ASP A 60 10.05 -0.83 0.20
C ASP A 60 8.86 -1.71 -0.20
N PHE A 61 8.29 -1.47 -1.39
CA PHE A 61 7.15 -2.24 -1.90
C PHE A 61 7.50 -3.74 -2.01
N PRO A 62 6.58 -4.64 -1.61
CA PRO A 62 6.86 -6.07 -1.55
C PRO A 62 7.40 -6.61 -2.89
N PRO A 63 8.46 -7.44 -2.87
CA PRO A 63 9.09 -7.92 -4.09
C PRO A 63 8.18 -8.84 -4.91
N ARG A 64 8.38 -8.85 -6.23
CA ARG A 64 7.66 -9.75 -7.15
C ARG A 64 8.32 -11.12 -7.16
N ILE A 65 7.53 -12.16 -6.93
CA ILE A 65 7.96 -13.55 -7.06
C ILE A 65 7.45 -14.09 -8.38
N TYR A 66 8.37 -14.44 -9.28
CA TYR A 66 8.05 -15.03 -10.59
C TYR A 66 8.01 -16.55 -10.45
N LEU A 67 6.83 -17.16 -10.56
CA LEU A 67 6.68 -18.62 -10.62
C LEU A 67 6.83 -19.14 -12.06
N SER A 68 6.48 -18.29 -13.03
CA SER A 68 6.69 -18.53 -14.46
C SER A 68 6.83 -17.17 -15.18
N PRO A 69 7.23 -17.14 -16.46
CA PRO A 69 7.42 -15.89 -17.21
C PRO A 69 6.19 -14.97 -17.23
N ARG A 70 4.98 -15.54 -17.08
CA ARG A 70 3.71 -14.81 -17.06
C ARG A 70 3.03 -14.78 -15.69
N THR A 71 3.57 -15.47 -14.70
CA THR A 71 2.93 -15.62 -13.38
C THR A 71 3.75 -14.97 -12.29
N VAL A 72 3.26 -13.81 -11.83
CA VAL A 72 3.80 -13.08 -10.69
C VAL A 72 2.92 -13.26 -9.46
N ARG A 73 3.55 -13.45 -8.31
CA ARG A 73 2.94 -13.53 -6.99
C ARG A 73 3.66 -12.63 -5.99
N TRP A 74 3.02 -12.44 -4.84
CA TRP A 74 3.54 -11.73 -3.69
C TRP A 74 3.34 -12.58 -2.45
N LYS A 75 4.24 -12.51 -1.47
CA LYS A 75 4.00 -13.09 -0.15
C LYS A 75 3.04 -12.19 0.62
N LEU A 76 2.05 -12.81 1.26
CA LEU A 76 1.09 -12.08 2.08
C LEU A 76 1.77 -11.35 3.24
N GLY A 77 2.71 -12.00 3.93
CA GLY A 77 3.44 -11.42 5.05
C GLY A 77 4.20 -10.15 4.67
N ASP A 78 4.90 -10.16 3.53
CA ASP A 78 5.64 -8.99 3.04
C ASP A 78 4.69 -7.81 2.74
N VAL A 79 3.51 -8.12 2.17
CA VAL A 79 2.47 -7.11 1.88
C VAL A 79 1.91 -6.51 3.17
N LEU A 80 1.60 -7.34 4.16
CA LEU A 80 1.09 -6.89 5.45
C LEU A 80 2.14 -6.04 6.19
N ALA A 81 3.38 -6.51 6.26
CA ALA A 81 4.49 -5.77 6.87
C ALA A 81 4.74 -4.42 6.16
N TRP A 82 4.55 -4.36 4.84
CA TRP A 82 4.63 -3.10 4.10
C TRP A 82 3.47 -2.14 4.40
N ILE A 83 2.27 -2.64 4.70
CA ILE A 83 1.14 -1.80 5.16
C ILE A 83 1.44 -1.25 6.55
N GLU A 84 1.89 -2.10 7.47
CA GLU A 84 2.20 -1.74 8.86
C GLU A 84 3.32 -0.69 8.97
N ARG A 85 4.30 -0.73 8.06
CA ARG A 85 5.41 0.24 8.02
C ARG A 85 5.02 1.63 7.54
N ARG A 86 3.84 1.80 6.92
CA ARG A 86 3.40 3.12 6.49
C ARG A 86 2.91 3.91 7.70
N PRO A 87 3.50 5.07 8.02
CA PRO A 87 2.83 6.01 8.90
C PRO A 87 1.51 6.40 8.22
N ASN A 88 0.39 6.28 8.94
CA ASN A 88 -0.91 6.79 8.46
C ASN A 88 -0.69 8.21 7.96
N SER A 89 -0.75 8.43 6.65
CA SER A 89 -0.52 9.77 6.09
C SER A 89 -1.65 10.74 6.47
N SER A 90 -2.73 10.23 7.10
CA SER A 90 -3.76 11.00 7.80
C SER A 90 -3.37 11.44 9.22
N ALA A 91 -2.40 10.76 9.86
CA ALA A 91 -1.92 11.13 11.21
C ALA A 91 -0.88 12.26 11.18
N ALA A 92 -0.29 12.56 10.03
CA ALA A 92 0.69 13.65 9.87
C ALA A 92 0.07 15.05 10.14
N CYS A 93 -1.26 15.21 10.01
CA CYS A 93 -1.94 16.43 10.43
C CYS A 93 -2.41 16.38 11.91
N ALA A 94 -2.61 15.19 12.48
CA ALA A 94 -3.25 15.02 13.79
C ALA A 94 -2.29 14.98 14.99
N VAL A 95 -0.99 14.73 14.79
CA VAL A 95 -0.02 14.68 15.91
C VAL A 95 0.52 16.07 16.30
N ALA A 96 0.29 17.10 15.48
CA ALA A 96 0.81 18.45 15.73
C ALA A 96 0.01 19.30 16.73
N LEU A 97 -1.11 18.81 17.30
CA LEU A 97 -1.95 19.60 18.23
C LEU A 97 -2.14 19.02 19.63
N ALA A 98 -1.51 17.90 19.98
CA ALA A 98 -1.66 17.32 21.31
C ALA A 98 -0.34 17.18 22.03
N ARG A 99 0.25 18.32 22.42
CA ARG A 99 0.91 18.60 23.71
C ARG A 99 1.72 19.89 23.62
N SER A 100 1.03 21.03 23.73
CA SER A 100 1.71 22.24 24.19
C SER A 100 2.21 22.03 25.62
N PRO A 101 3.47 22.37 25.94
CA PRO A 101 4.05 22.22 27.27
C PRO A 101 3.75 23.45 28.11
N LEU A 102 2.59 23.50 28.76
CA LEU A 102 2.33 24.47 29.82
C LEU A 102 1.45 23.85 30.91
N ASP A 103 1.85 24.13 32.14
CA ASP A 103 1.08 24.03 33.37
C ASP A 103 1.11 22.70 34.14
N GLN A 104 2.19 22.48 34.88
CA GLN A 104 2.08 21.97 36.25
C GLN A 104 2.78 22.96 37.19
N HIS A 105 2.11 24.09 37.41
CA HIS A 105 2.36 24.91 38.58
C HIS A 105 1.86 24.15 39.81
N GLU A 106 2.70 24.09 40.84
CA GLU A 106 2.34 24.13 42.26
C GLU A 106 1.34 23.09 42.81
N VAL A 107 1.87 22.06 43.48
CA VAL A 107 1.23 21.51 44.70
C VAL A 107 2.29 21.18 45.75
N ALA A 108 2.41 22.10 46.71
CA ALA A 108 2.77 21.94 48.11
C ALA A 108 3.73 20.81 48.53
N ARG A 109 4.97 21.18 48.89
CA ARG A 109 5.62 20.78 50.16
C ARG A 109 6.61 21.84 50.60
#